data_AF-A0A2A5ADW4-F1
#
_entry.id   AF-A0A2A5ADW4-F1
#
_cell.length_a   1.000
_cell.length_b   1.000
_cell.length_c   1.000
_cell.angle_alpha   90.00
_cell.angle_beta   90.00
_cell.angle_gamma   90.00
#
_symmetry.space_group_name_H-M   'P 1'
#
loop_
_entity.id
_entity.type
_entity.pdbx_description
1 polymer ?
#
loop_
_entity_poly.entity_id
_entity_poly.type
_entity_poly.pdbx_seq_one_letter_code
_entity_poly.pdbx_strand_id
1 'polypeptide(L)'
;MSDPQTFFNFLDWSMKNYPAKNVVLSVSGHGSGVMSWGGPTGVNDAKSYEDVVIDVNPFDPFIGIETNGDSLSIFEFKRVLQEIKKKYPETKIQVLILDACLSQATEVLSDLKGMTRIVMGSPYTVPGTGMHYGAVAEAINQNMSPVKMSEHIGNAFIHSVETDNLLSIYDLEKMENFEEKLDNFCDALIIAMGDRKKTRFKNLLNFYEDYWDIQKLASSIIDGTTEVSNNANLVEASQALIKAQLDMAINSYTKGKWTGSYGLSIFWPGEDNYRKYRDFYKKLTFSKEHRWDEFLDRFIFNKKIKIFNKLYSE
;
A
#
# COMPACT_ATOMS: atom_id res chain seq x y z
N MET A 1 7.86 3.28 -19.38
CA MET A 1 7.35 4.58 -18.90
C MET A 1 7.72 4.74 -17.44
N SER A 2 8.99 4.52 -17.10
CA SER A 2 9.51 4.69 -15.74
C SER A 2 9.81 6.16 -15.42
N ASP A 3 10.08 6.97 -16.45
CA ASP A 3 10.26 8.42 -16.32
C ASP A 3 8.94 9.12 -15.92
N PRO A 4 8.91 9.86 -14.79
CA PRO A 4 7.71 10.53 -14.31
C PRO A 4 7.21 11.63 -15.26
N GLN A 5 8.10 12.27 -16.02
CA GLN A 5 7.69 13.30 -16.98
C GLN A 5 6.93 12.66 -18.16
N THR A 6 7.38 11.50 -18.64
CA THR A 6 6.68 10.72 -19.67
C THR A 6 5.31 10.27 -19.16
N PHE A 7 5.22 9.79 -17.91
CA PHE A 7 3.93 9.41 -17.33
C PHE A 7 2.97 10.59 -17.20
N PHE A 8 3.45 11.75 -16.71
CA PHE A 8 2.66 12.97 -16.67
C PHE A 8 2.18 13.39 -18.07
N ASN A 9 3.07 13.39 -19.06
CA ASN A 9 2.74 13.77 -20.44
C ASN A 9 1.66 12.86 -21.04
N PHE A 10 1.71 11.56 -20.75
CA PHE A 10 0.68 10.61 -21.18
C PHE A 10 -0.69 10.92 -20.56
N LEU A 11 -0.75 11.14 -19.24
CA LEU A 11 -1.99 11.50 -18.55
C LEU A 11 -2.53 12.84 -19.03
N ASP A 12 -1.66 13.84 -19.19
CA ASP A 12 -2.02 15.16 -19.69
C ASP A 12 -2.60 15.10 -21.11
N TRP A 13 -1.92 14.38 -22.01
CA TRP A 13 -2.41 14.15 -23.36
C TRP A 13 -3.76 13.44 -23.36
N SER A 14 -3.92 12.41 -22.53
CA SER A 14 -5.16 11.63 -22.45
C SER A 14 -6.33 12.49 -21.99
N MET A 15 -6.18 13.25 -20.90
CA MET A 15 -7.24 14.09 -20.34
C MET A 15 -7.57 15.30 -21.23
N LYS A 16 -6.59 15.83 -21.97
CA LYS A 16 -6.81 16.91 -22.93
C LYS A 16 -7.59 16.47 -24.17
N ASN A 17 -7.31 15.28 -24.70
CA ASN A 17 -7.93 14.79 -25.93
C ASN A 17 -9.23 14.01 -25.68
N TYR A 18 -9.37 13.41 -24.51
CA TYR A 18 -10.53 12.62 -24.10
C TYR A 18 -11.08 13.10 -22.75
N PRO A 19 -11.63 14.32 -22.68
CA PRO A 19 -12.09 14.91 -21.43
C PRO A 19 -13.24 14.09 -20.83
N ALA A 20 -13.06 13.67 -19.58
CA ALA A 20 -14.07 12.95 -18.82
C ALA A 20 -14.08 13.42 -17.36
N LYS A 21 -15.26 13.37 -16.72
CA LYS A 21 -15.39 13.63 -15.28
C LYS A 21 -14.84 12.48 -14.42
N ASN A 22 -14.91 11.26 -14.96
CA ASN A 22 -14.51 10.04 -14.27
C ASN A 22 -13.57 9.26 -15.20
N VAL A 23 -12.40 8.91 -14.68
CA VAL A 23 -11.35 8.19 -15.39
C VAL A 23 -11.01 6.90 -14.64
N VAL A 24 -10.72 5.86 -15.41
CA VAL A 24 -10.07 4.64 -14.93
C VAL A 24 -8.64 4.71 -15.40
N LEU A 25 -7.69 4.56 -14.47
CA LEU A 25 -6.26 4.53 -14.78
C LEU A 25 -5.75 3.11 -14.50
N SER A 26 -5.18 2.47 -15.52
CA SER A 26 -4.46 1.21 -15.36
C SER A 26 -2.97 1.44 -15.56
N VAL A 27 -2.17 0.98 -14.61
CA VAL A 27 -0.72 1.07 -14.63
C VAL A 27 -0.17 -0.34 -14.50
N SER A 28 0.53 -0.81 -15.53
CA SER A 28 1.05 -2.16 -15.63
C SER A 28 2.58 -2.16 -15.71
N GLY A 29 3.19 -3.08 -14.98
CA GLY A 29 4.64 -3.25 -14.96
C GLY A 29 5.10 -4.19 -13.85
N HIS A 30 6.40 -4.26 -13.62
CA HIS A 30 6.93 -4.88 -12.42
C HIS A 30 6.55 -4.08 -11.18
N GLY A 31 6.52 -4.72 -10.01
CA GLY A 31 6.26 -4.04 -8.76
C GLY A 31 6.99 -4.70 -7.61
N SER A 32 7.19 -3.94 -6.55
CA SER A 32 8.02 -4.32 -5.40
C SER A 32 7.50 -3.72 -4.08
N GLY A 33 6.28 -3.16 -4.12
CA GLY A 33 5.71 -2.35 -3.04
C GLY A 33 6.55 -1.11 -2.80
N VAL A 34 6.80 -0.74 -1.56
CA VAL A 34 7.63 0.44 -1.23
C VAL A 34 9.14 0.23 -1.43
N MET A 35 9.60 -0.98 -1.78
CA MET A 35 11.02 -1.34 -1.76
C MET A 35 11.63 -1.40 -3.14
N SER A 36 12.90 -1.02 -3.28
CA SER A 36 13.61 -1.18 -4.54
C SER A 36 14.21 -2.60 -4.76
N TRP A 37 13.93 -3.23 -5.91
CA TRP A 37 14.63 -4.42 -6.48
C TRP A 37 16.16 -4.25 -6.59
N GLY A 38 16.69 -3.02 -6.57
CA GLY A 38 18.10 -2.70 -6.79
C GLY A 38 19.05 -2.91 -5.59
N GLY A 39 18.57 -3.27 -4.40
CA GLY A 39 19.42 -3.39 -3.22
C GLY A 39 19.65 -2.06 -2.48
N PRO A 40 20.64 -1.96 -1.56
CA PRO A 40 20.82 -0.77 -0.74
C PRO A 40 21.40 0.35 -1.56
N THR A 41 20.65 1.40 -1.76
CA THR A 41 21.14 2.63 -2.37
C THR A 41 21.06 3.73 -1.33
N GLY A 42 22.24 4.17 -0.90
CA GLY A 42 22.43 5.05 0.25
C GLY A 42 21.74 6.41 0.06
N VAL A 43 21.19 6.92 1.16
CA VAL A 43 20.46 8.20 1.28
C VAL A 43 21.30 9.48 1.11
N ASN A 44 22.43 9.43 0.41
CA ASN A 44 23.38 10.56 0.35
C ASN A 44 23.01 11.71 -0.61
N ASP A 45 21.91 11.64 -1.36
CA ASP A 45 21.57 12.70 -2.34
C ASP A 45 20.08 13.12 -2.35
N ALA A 46 19.43 13.17 -1.19
CA ALA A 46 18.15 13.88 -1.08
C ALA A 46 18.38 15.40 -1.09
N LYS A 47 18.72 15.96 -2.25
CA LYS A 47 18.71 17.41 -2.48
C LYS A 47 17.28 17.93 -2.53
N SER A 48 17.12 19.13 -1.97
CA SER A 48 15.90 19.89 -1.83
C SER A 48 15.20 20.15 -3.17
N TYR A 49 13.95 19.72 -3.30
CA TYR A 49 13.12 19.88 -4.50
C TYR A 49 12.17 21.07 -4.35
N GLU A 50 12.63 22.26 -4.71
CA GLU A 50 11.79 23.45 -4.94
C GLU A 50 12.16 23.98 -6.33
N ASP A 51 11.30 23.69 -7.30
CA ASP A 51 11.14 24.27 -8.65
C ASP A 51 10.96 23.19 -9.73
N VAL A 52 9.90 23.31 -10.52
CA VAL A 52 9.37 22.25 -11.41
C VAL A 52 10.32 21.96 -12.58
N VAL A 53 11.16 20.96 -12.38
CA VAL A 53 11.61 19.95 -13.34
C VAL A 53 11.34 18.63 -12.62
N ILE A 54 10.52 17.73 -13.16
CA ILE A 54 10.26 16.42 -12.50
C ILE A 54 11.46 15.52 -12.79
N ASP A 55 12.57 15.79 -12.10
CA ASP A 55 13.69 14.86 -11.93
C ASP A 55 13.59 14.36 -10.49
N VAL A 56 13.38 13.07 -10.28
CA VAL A 56 13.31 12.48 -8.94
C VAL A 56 14.04 11.14 -8.97
N ASN A 57 15.08 10.98 -8.15
CA ASN A 57 15.73 9.67 -7.95
C ASN A 57 16.48 9.67 -6.61
N PRO A 58 16.30 8.66 -5.74
CA PRO A 58 17.49 8.06 -5.14
C PRO A 58 17.44 6.52 -5.03
N PHE A 59 16.91 5.86 -6.07
CA PHE A 59 17.24 4.51 -6.58
C PHE A 59 16.25 3.37 -6.22
N ASP A 60 15.10 3.40 -6.92
CA ASP A 60 13.77 2.69 -6.87
C ASP A 60 13.75 1.23 -7.35
N PRO A 61 12.66 0.38 -7.29
CA PRO A 61 11.19 0.52 -7.63
C PRO A 61 10.03 0.71 -6.63
N PHE A 62 8.89 1.12 -7.23
CA PHE A 62 7.50 0.85 -6.80
C PHE A 62 6.65 0.19 -7.92
N ILE A 63 6.58 0.79 -9.13
CA ILE A 63 5.86 0.24 -10.31
C ILE A 63 6.61 0.54 -11.62
N GLY A 64 6.70 -0.44 -12.52
CA GLY A 64 7.24 -0.34 -13.88
C GLY A 64 8.77 -0.30 -13.92
N ILE A 65 9.40 -1.33 -14.47
CA ILE A 65 10.87 -1.36 -14.71
C ILE A 65 11.09 -1.28 -16.21
N GLU A 66 11.86 -0.30 -16.67
CA GLU A 66 12.34 -0.22 -18.05
C GLU A 66 13.57 -1.11 -18.28
N THR A 67 13.85 -1.45 -19.53
CA THR A 67 14.99 -2.31 -19.92
C THR A 67 16.35 -1.69 -19.61
N ASN A 68 16.40 -0.39 -19.31
CA ASN A 68 17.57 0.35 -18.85
C ASN A 68 17.77 0.33 -17.31
N GLY A 69 16.86 -0.31 -16.57
CA GLY A 69 16.92 -0.43 -15.11
C GLY A 69 16.27 0.73 -14.32
N ASP A 70 15.59 1.67 -15.00
CA ASP A 70 14.85 2.75 -14.36
C ASP A 70 13.42 2.32 -13.96
N SER A 71 12.86 2.91 -12.91
CA SER A 71 11.52 2.58 -12.42
C SER A 71 10.81 3.74 -11.75
N LEU A 72 9.48 3.77 -11.87
CA LEU A 72 8.69 4.84 -11.26
C LEU A 72 8.52 4.58 -9.76
N SER A 73 9.10 5.45 -8.94
CA SER A 73 9.00 5.41 -7.48
C SER A 73 7.59 5.75 -6.98
N ILE A 74 7.29 5.39 -5.73
CA ILE A 74 6.04 5.82 -5.10
C ILE A 74 5.97 7.34 -4.94
N PHE A 75 7.12 8.00 -4.71
CA PHE A 75 7.21 9.46 -4.60
C PHE A 75 6.87 10.15 -5.91
N GLU A 76 7.45 9.67 -7.01
CA GLU A 76 7.19 10.15 -8.37
C GLU A 76 5.77 9.88 -8.80
N PHE A 77 5.29 8.67 -8.58
CA PHE A 77 3.94 8.28 -8.93
C PHE A 77 2.92 9.18 -8.22
N LYS A 78 3.08 9.36 -6.90
CA LYS A 78 2.27 10.30 -6.11
C LYS A 78 2.37 11.72 -6.65
N ARG A 79 3.59 12.21 -6.93
CA ARG A 79 3.82 13.58 -7.43
C ARG A 79 3.12 13.83 -8.76
N VAL A 80 3.21 12.88 -9.70
CA VAL A 80 2.55 12.98 -11.00
C VAL A 80 1.04 13.01 -10.83
N LEU A 81 0.46 12.13 -10.00
CA LEU A 81 -0.99 12.14 -9.75
C LEU A 81 -1.46 13.43 -9.07
N GLN A 82 -0.67 14.01 -8.15
CA GLN A 82 -0.96 15.30 -7.54
C GLN A 82 -0.98 16.44 -8.57
N GLU A 83 0.00 16.49 -9.48
CA GLU A 83 0.04 17.51 -10.53
C GLU A 83 -1.09 17.35 -11.53
N ILE A 84 -1.45 16.11 -11.90
CA ILE A 84 -2.60 15.83 -12.75
C ILE A 84 -3.90 16.27 -12.07
N LYS A 85 -4.11 15.94 -10.80
CA LYS A 85 -5.28 16.39 -10.02
C LYS A 85 -5.36 17.92 -9.94
N LYS A 86 -4.22 18.60 -9.75
CA LYS A 86 -4.16 20.08 -9.72
C LYS A 86 -4.50 20.68 -11.08
N LYS A 87 -4.01 20.08 -12.17
CA LYS A 87 -4.24 20.56 -13.54
C LYS A 87 -5.67 20.29 -14.02
N TYR A 88 -6.27 19.18 -13.58
CA TYR A 88 -7.61 18.75 -13.97
C TYR A 88 -8.52 18.50 -12.74
N PRO A 89 -8.87 19.56 -11.97
CA PRO A 89 -9.59 19.39 -10.70
C PRO A 89 -10.99 18.78 -10.83
N GLU A 90 -11.62 18.91 -12.00
CA GLU A 90 -12.94 18.35 -12.32
C GLU A 90 -12.89 16.89 -12.80
N THR A 91 -11.70 16.37 -13.10
CA THR A 91 -11.50 14.99 -13.55
C THR A 91 -11.05 14.14 -12.36
N LYS A 92 -11.84 13.11 -12.04
CA LYS A 92 -11.57 12.21 -10.93
C LYS A 92 -11.11 10.86 -11.44
N ILE A 93 -9.95 10.40 -10.99
CA ILE A 93 -9.56 9.00 -11.13
C ILE A 93 -10.42 8.21 -10.14
N GLN A 94 -11.42 7.49 -10.66
CA GLN A 94 -12.39 6.74 -9.84
C GLN A 94 -11.85 5.35 -9.47
N VAL A 95 -11.13 4.72 -10.41
CA VAL A 95 -10.53 3.40 -10.23
C VAL A 95 -9.09 3.46 -10.72
N LEU A 96 -8.16 3.09 -9.85
CA LEU A 96 -6.76 2.89 -10.16
C LEU A 96 -6.46 1.38 -10.11
N ILE A 97 -6.09 0.82 -11.25
CA ILE A 97 -5.69 -0.58 -11.38
C ILE A 97 -4.16 -0.63 -11.39
N LEU A 98 -3.58 -1.21 -10.35
CA LEU A 98 -2.14 -1.44 -10.24
C LEU A 98 -1.84 -2.89 -10.63
N ASP A 99 -1.58 -3.09 -11.92
CA ASP A 99 -1.16 -4.37 -12.49
C ASP A 99 0.35 -4.56 -12.29
N ALA A 100 0.73 -4.64 -11.02
CA ALA A 100 2.09 -4.75 -10.54
C ALA A 100 2.13 -5.52 -9.22
N CYS A 101 3.18 -6.32 -9.03
CA CYS A 101 3.39 -7.11 -7.80
C CYS A 101 3.46 -6.21 -6.57
N LEU A 102 2.96 -6.69 -5.43
CA LEU A 102 3.11 -6.06 -4.11
C LEU A 102 2.55 -4.62 -4.02
N SER A 103 1.72 -4.23 -4.98
CA SER A 103 1.10 -2.90 -5.07
C SER A 103 0.05 -2.66 -3.98
N GLN A 104 -0.50 -3.72 -3.38
CA GLN A 104 -1.47 -3.59 -2.28
C GLN A 104 -0.81 -3.55 -0.90
N ALA A 105 0.13 -2.62 -0.72
CA ALA A 105 0.74 -2.31 0.56
C ALA A 105 0.08 -1.09 1.22
N THR A 106 -0.02 -1.12 2.55
CA THR A 106 -0.64 -0.06 3.37
C THR A 106 -0.01 1.30 3.09
N GLU A 107 1.32 1.34 3.01
CA GLU A 107 2.11 2.53 2.73
C GLU A 107 1.78 3.12 1.35
N VAL A 108 1.64 2.25 0.36
CA VAL A 108 1.28 2.62 -1.01
C VAL A 108 -0.12 3.22 -1.03
N LEU A 109 -1.10 2.56 -0.39
CA LEU A 109 -2.48 3.05 -0.40
C LEU A 109 -2.62 4.39 0.31
N SER A 110 -1.84 4.59 1.38
CA SER A 110 -1.78 5.86 2.12
C SER A 110 -1.26 6.99 1.22
N ASP A 111 -0.20 6.73 0.44
CA ASP A 111 0.34 7.71 -0.50
C ASP A 111 -0.61 8.05 -1.66
N LEU A 112 -1.52 7.13 -2.00
CA LEU A 112 -2.54 7.31 -3.05
C LEU A 112 -3.85 7.92 -2.54
N LYS A 113 -4.01 8.04 -1.22
CA LYS A 113 -5.19 8.63 -0.58
C LYS A 113 -5.46 10.03 -1.14
N GLY A 114 -6.71 10.24 -1.54
CA GLY A 114 -7.15 11.50 -2.14
C GLY A 114 -6.74 11.70 -3.61
N MET A 115 -5.98 10.79 -4.23
CA MET A 115 -5.67 10.83 -5.67
C MET A 115 -6.62 9.96 -6.49
N THR A 116 -7.05 8.84 -5.92
CA THR A 116 -8.09 7.95 -6.46
C THR A 116 -9.11 7.62 -5.38
N ARG A 117 -10.32 7.22 -5.78
CA ARG A 117 -11.31 6.66 -4.86
C ARG A 117 -11.06 5.17 -4.63
N ILE A 118 -11.11 4.38 -5.70
CA ILE A 118 -10.92 2.92 -5.61
C ILE A 118 -9.53 2.57 -6.12
N VAL A 119 -8.86 1.65 -5.42
CA VAL A 119 -7.61 1.05 -5.87
C VAL A 119 -7.74 -0.47 -5.87
N MET A 120 -7.23 -1.08 -6.93
CA MET A 120 -7.17 -2.52 -7.13
C MET A 120 -5.72 -2.92 -7.39
N GLY A 121 -5.25 -3.95 -6.69
CA GLY A 121 -3.89 -4.45 -6.81
C GLY A 121 -3.72 -5.76 -6.03
N SER A 122 -2.46 -6.20 -5.93
CA SER A 122 -2.11 -7.43 -5.22
C SER A 122 -1.07 -7.17 -4.13
N PRO A 123 -1.22 -7.75 -2.93
CA PRO A 123 -0.16 -7.77 -1.92
C PRO A 123 0.89 -8.85 -2.22
N TYR A 124 0.67 -9.64 -3.28
CA TYR A 124 1.50 -10.76 -3.74
C TYR A 124 2.01 -10.48 -5.15
N THR A 125 2.68 -11.46 -5.76
CA THR A 125 3.01 -11.41 -7.18
C THR A 125 1.75 -11.54 -8.04
N VAL A 126 1.78 -10.89 -9.21
CA VAL A 126 0.76 -11.02 -10.25
C VAL A 126 1.30 -11.84 -11.42
N PRO A 127 0.45 -12.54 -12.19
CA PRO A 127 0.88 -13.26 -13.38
C PRO A 127 1.47 -12.30 -14.42
N GLY A 128 2.46 -12.75 -15.20
CA GLY A 128 3.04 -11.95 -16.29
C GLY A 128 2.05 -11.65 -17.44
N THR A 129 0.90 -12.34 -17.48
CA THR A 129 -0.22 -12.02 -18.38
C THR A 129 -0.98 -10.76 -17.95
N GLY A 130 -0.78 -10.29 -16.72
CA GLY A 130 -1.43 -9.12 -16.13
C GLY A 130 -2.91 -9.33 -15.77
N MET A 131 -3.64 -8.22 -15.69
CA MET A 131 -5.08 -8.19 -15.41
C MET A 131 -5.92 -8.74 -16.58
N HIS A 132 -7.19 -9.07 -16.30
CA HIS A 132 -8.14 -9.46 -17.35
C HIS A 132 -8.66 -8.23 -18.13
N TYR A 133 -7.85 -7.68 -19.05
CA TYR A 133 -8.16 -6.44 -19.80
C TYR A 133 -9.46 -6.50 -20.61
N GLY A 134 -9.89 -7.69 -21.04
CA GLY A 134 -11.22 -7.87 -21.65
C GLY A 134 -12.35 -7.46 -20.70
N ALA A 135 -12.23 -7.78 -19.41
CA ALA A 135 -13.22 -7.41 -18.40
C ALA A 135 -13.18 -5.90 -18.10
N VAL A 136 -12.01 -5.27 -18.21
CA VAL A 136 -11.87 -3.80 -18.10
C VAL A 136 -12.63 -3.13 -19.26
N ALA A 137 -12.41 -3.59 -20.50
CA ALA A 137 -13.09 -3.07 -21.68
C ALA A 137 -14.61 -3.28 -21.61
N GLU A 138 -15.06 -4.46 -21.18
CA GLU A 138 -16.47 -4.75 -20.96
C GLU A 138 -17.11 -3.82 -19.93
N ALA A 139 -16.46 -3.60 -18.79
CA ALA A 139 -16.98 -2.74 -17.74
C ALA A 139 -17.10 -1.28 -18.19
N ILE A 140 -16.13 -0.79 -18.99
CA ILE A 140 -16.17 0.55 -19.60
C ILE A 140 -17.32 0.63 -20.61
N ASN A 141 -17.44 -0.35 -21.51
CA ASN A 141 -18.48 -0.38 -22.55
C ASN A 141 -19.90 -0.45 -21.95
N GLN A 142 -20.07 -1.15 -20.83
CA GLN A 142 -21.33 -1.24 -20.11
C GLN A 142 -21.59 -0.05 -19.17
N ASN A 143 -20.68 0.93 -19.12
CA ASN A 143 -20.75 2.10 -18.24
C ASN A 143 -21.02 1.70 -16.78
N MET A 144 -20.33 0.66 -16.30
CA MET A 144 -20.48 0.19 -14.93
C MET A 144 -20.04 1.26 -13.93
N SER A 145 -20.76 1.37 -12.81
CA SER A 145 -20.30 2.20 -11.69
C SER A 145 -18.92 1.72 -11.20
N PRO A 146 -18.07 2.60 -10.63
CA PRO A 146 -16.71 2.25 -10.19
C PRO A 146 -16.62 0.97 -9.32
N VAL A 147 -17.52 0.80 -8.36
CA VAL A 147 -17.58 -0.40 -7.49
C VAL A 147 -17.88 -1.65 -8.31
N LYS A 148 -18.99 -1.67 -9.06
CA LYS A 148 -19.36 -2.81 -9.92
C LYS A 148 -18.30 -3.16 -10.96
N MET A 149 -17.66 -2.16 -11.56
CA MET A 149 -16.54 -2.35 -12.48
C MET A 149 -15.39 -3.07 -11.78
N SER A 150 -15.01 -2.61 -10.59
CA SER A 150 -13.91 -3.19 -9.83
C SER A 150 -14.24 -4.65 -9.42
N GLU A 151 -15.47 -4.92 -8.97
CA GLU A 151 -15.92 -6.28 -8.67
C GLU A 151 -15.93 -7.18 -9.92
N HIS A 152 -16.39 -6.67 -11.07
CA HIS A 152 -16.38 -7.41 -12.34
C HIS A 152 -14.97 -7.80 -12.76
N ILE A 153 -14.04 -6.84 -12.72
CA ILE A 153 -12.63 -7.05 -13.09
C ILE A 153 -11.98 -8.05 -12.11
N GLY A 154 -12.17 -7.88 -10.81
CA GLY A 154 -11.55 -8.75 -9.81
C GLY A 154 -12.07 -10.19 -9.89
N ASN A 155 -13.38 -10.35 -10.12
CA ASN A 155 -13.97 -11.65 -10.37
C ASN A 155 -13.40 -12.30 -11.64
N ALA A 156 -13.31 -11.55 -12.75
CA ALA A 156 -12.75 -12.09 -13.99
C ALA A 156 -11.27 -12.49 -13.84
N PHE A 157 -10.46 -11.65 -13.17
CA PHE A 157 -9.05 -11.92 -12.90
C PHE A 157 -8.88 -13.24 -12.16
N ILE A 158 -9.56 -13.42 -11.02
CA ILE A 158 -9.32 -14.61 -10.18
C ILE A 158 -9.80 -15.91 -10.85
N HIS A 159 -10.78 -15.83 -11.75
CA HIS A 159 -11.21 -16.97 -12.55
C HIS A 159 -10.28 -17.28 -13.72
N SER A 160 -9.52 -16.28 -14.22
CA SER A 160 -8.57 -16.47 -15.32
C SER A 160 -7.22 -17.07 -14.94
N VAL A 161 -6.88 -17.08 -13.65
CA VAL A 161 -5.59 -17.58 -13.15
C VAL A 161 -5.71 -19.00 -12.61
N GLU A 162 -4.74 -19.88 -12.84
CA GLU A 162 -4.81 -21.28 -12.41
C GLU A 162 -4.11 -21.55 -11.06
N THR A 163 -3.23 -20.65 -10.63
CA THR A 163 -2.40 -20.81 -9.43
C THR A 163 -2.79 -19.85 -8.31
N ASP A 164 -2.16 -20.03 -7.14
CA ASP A 164 -2.27 -19.13 -5.99
C ASP A 164 -2.16 -17.66 -6.41
N ASN A 165 -3.27 -16.93 -6.31
CA ASN A 165 -3.34 -15.52 -6.63
C ASN A 165 -4.27 -14.79 -5.69
N LEU A 166 -4.03 -13.49 -5.52
CA LEU A 166 -4.86 -12.61 -4.74
C LEU A 166 -4.97 -11.27 -5.46
N LEU A 167 -6.19 -10.75 -5.56
CA LEU A 167 -6.46 -9.38 -5.93
C LEU A 167 -7.44 -8.77 -4.93
N SER A 168 -7.09 -7.61 -4.39
CA SER A 168 -7.94 -6.91 -3.42
C SER A 168 -8.31 -5.53 -3.93
N ILE A 169 -9.44 -5.03 -3.43
CA ILE A 169 -10.05 -3.78 -3.88
C ILE A 169 -10.42 -2.98 -2.65
N TYR A 170 -9.91 -1.75 -2.56
CA TYR A 170 -10.10 -0.88 -1.41
C TYR A 170 -10.64 0.50 -1.81
N ASP A 171 -11.51 1.04 -0.97
CA ASP A 171 -12.07 2.40 -1.08
C ASP A 171 -11.26 3.38 -0.22
N LEU A 172 -10.39 4.17 -0.86
CA LEU A 172 -9.47 5.09 -0.19
C LEU A 172 -10.16 6.30 0.44
N GLU A 173 -11.46 6.52 0.22
CA GLU A 173 -12.23 7.50 1.02
C GLU A 173 -12.26 7.12 2.51
N LYS A 174 -12.01 5.85 2.85
CA LYS A 174 -11.98 5.35 4.23
C LYS A 174 -10.56 5.19 4.79
N MET A 175 -9.54 5.56 4.02
CA MET A 175 -8.13 5.37 4.39
C MET A 175 -7.74 6.18 5.63
N GLU A 176 -8.26 7.41 5.81
CA GLU A 176 -7.95 8.24 7.00
C GLU A 176 -8.36 7.56 8.30
N ASN A 177 -9.55 6.94 8.34
CA ASN A 177 -10.01 6.20 9.52
C ASN A 177 -9.16 4.94 9.74
N PHE A 178 -8.77 4.23 8.68
CA PHE A 178 -7.87 3.07 8.80
C PHE A 178 -6.50 3.48 9.36
N GLU A 179 -5.89 4.55 8.85
CA GLU A 179 -4.61 5.09 9.33
C GLU A 179 -4.67 5.48 10.81
N GLU A 180 -5.74 6.15 11.24
CA GLU A 180 -5.94 6.48 12.66
C GLU A 180 -6.00 5.21 13.53
N LYS A 181 -6.70 4.16 13.08
CA LYS A 181 -6.76 2.89 13.83
C LYS A 181 -5.43 2.15 13.80
N LEU A 182 -4.66 2.27 12.72
CA LEU A 182 -3.32 1.71 12.64
C LEU A 182 -2.37 2.40 13.62
N ASP A 183 -2.44 3.73 13.73
CA ASP A 183 -1.63 4.49 14.68
C ASP A 183 -1.95 4.12 16.14
N ASN A 184 -3.24 4.04 16.47
CA ASN A 184 -3.69 3.58 17.79
C ASN A 184 -3.25 2.15 18.09
N PHE A 185 -3.30 1.25 17.10
CA PHE A 185 -2.80 -0.11 17.21
C PHE A 185 -1.28 -0.13 17.45
N CYS A 186 -0.50 0.66 16.71
CA CYS A 186 0.95 0.76 16.88
C CYS A 186 1.32 1.26 18.29
N ASP A 187 0.67 2.32 18.77
CA ASP A 187 0.90 2.85 20.11
C ASP A 187 0.54 1.81 21.19
N ALA A 188 -0.62 1.17 21.09
CA ALA A 188 -1.03 0.12 22.02
C ALA A 188 -0.04 -1.07 22.00
N LEU A 189 0.48 -1.42 20.83
CA LEU A 189 1.42 -2.52 20.66
C LEU A 189 2.77 -2.19 21.31
N ILE A 190 3.29 -0.97 21.08
CA ILE A 190 4.51 -0.47 21.72
C ILE A 190 4.36 -0.46 23.25
N ILE A 191 3.23 -0.01 23.79
CA ILE A 191 2.93 -0.03 25.24
C ILE A 191 2.94 -1.46 25.76
N ALA A 192 2.20 -2.37 25.12
CA ALA A 192 2.05 -3.74 25.59
C ALA A 192 3.36 -4.53 25.54
N MET A 193 4.25 -4.20 24.60
CA MET A 193 5.60 -4.75 24.54
C MET A 193 6.48 -4.29 25.71
N GLY A 194 6.23 -3.12 26.30
CA GLY A 194 6.96 -2.60 27.46
C GLY A 194 8.48 -2.61 27.23
N ASP A 195 9.23 -3.23 28.16
CA ASP A 195 10.69 -3.41 28.06
C ASP A 195 11.10 -4.80 27.50
N ARG A 196 10.16 -5.60 26.97
CA ARG A 196 10.49 -6.93 26.42
C ARG A 196 11.49 -6.80 25.28
N LYS A 197 12.59 -7.55 25.35
CA LYS A 197 13.64 -7.57 24.30
C LYS A 197 13.20 -8.26 23.01
N LYS A 198 12.21 -9.15 23.11
CA LYS A 198 11.64 -9.92 22.00
C LYS A 198 10.15 -10.12 22.28
N THR A 199 9.36 -10.04 21.23
CA THR A 199 7.93 -10.41 21.23
C THR A 199 7.71 -11.34 20.05
N ARG A 200 7.04 -12.46 20.26
CA ARG A 200 6.78 -13.44 19.20
C ARG A 200 5.32 -13.37 18.79
N PHE A 201 5.10 -13.19 17.50
CA PHE A 201 3.80 -13.31 16.88
C PHE A 201 3.70 -14.67 16.18
N LYS A 202 2.55 -15.31 16.27
CA LYS A 202 2.26 -16.61 15.65
C LYS A 202 1.09 -16.48 14.70
N ASN A 203 0.91 -17.47 13.83
CA ASN A 203 -0.19 -17.52 12.87
C ASN A 203 -0.26 -16.29 11.95
N LEU A 204 0.89 -15.67 11.70
CA LEU A 204 1.02 -14.59 10.73
C LEU A 204 0.94 -15.14 9.30
N LEU A 205 0.53 -14.28 8.38
CA LEU A 205 0.54 -14.57 6.95
C LEU A 205 1.56 -13.64 6.27
N ASN A 206 2.57 -14.24 5.64
CA ASN A 206 3.52 -13.54 4.79
C ASN A 206 3.06 -13.69 3.34
N PHE A 207 2.88 -12.59 2.63
CA PHE A 207 2.55 -12.64 1.20
C PHE A 207 3.80 -12.91 0.39
N TYR A 208 4.83 -12.07 0.59
CA TYR A 208 6.08 -12.15 -0.14
C TYR A 208 7.16 -11.34 0.59
N GLU A 209 8.35 -11.94 0.79
CA GLU A 209 9.49 -11.29 1.43
C GLU A 209 9.13 -10.57 2.75
N ASP A 210 9.23 -9.25 2.79
CA ASP A 210 8.99 -8.42 3.97
C ASP A 210 7.55 -7.88 4.02
N TYR A 211 6.62 -8.36 3.17
CA TYR A 211 5.23 -7.92 3.15
C TYR A 211 4.30 -8.90 3.87
N TRP A 212 3.74 -8.45 4.98
CA TRP A 212 2.91 -9.25 5.89
C TRP A 212 1.48 -8.74 5.94
N ASP A 213 0.54 -9.65 6.15
CA ASP A 213 -0.88 -9.31 6.28
C ASP A 213 -1.15 -8.59 7.62
N ILE A 214 -1.51 -7.31 7.53
CA ILE A 214 -1.78 -6.46 8.70
C ILE A 214 -2.96 -6.97 9.52
N GLN A 215 -3.97 -7.56 8.86
CA GLN A 215 -5.12 -8.15 9.53
C GLN A 215 -4.67 -9.32 10.40
N LYS A 216 -3.80 -10.19 9.86
CA LYS A 216 -3.32 -11.38 10.58
C LYS A 216 -2.44 -11.02 11.77
N LEU A 217 -1.67 -9.94 11.68
CA LEU A 217 -0.99 -9.40 12.86
C LEU A 217 -2.00 -9.01 13.95
N ALA A 218 -3.02 -8.20 13.61
CA ALA A 218 -4.03 -7.79 14.57
C ALA A 218 -4.83 -8.99 15.15
N SER A 219 -5.21 -9.96 14.30
CA SER A 219 -5.89 -11.19 14.72
C SER A 219 -5.04 -12.02 15.67
N SER A 220 -3.72 -12.09 15.47
CA SER A 220 -2.83 -12.84 16.37
C SER A 220 -2.89 -12.36 17.82
N ILE A 221 -3.17 -11.06 18.04
CA ILE A 221 -3.42 -10.48 19.36
C ILE A 221 -4.73 -11.02 19.93
N ILE A 222 -5.82 -10.89 19.16
CA ILE A 222 -7.19 -11.24 19.58
C ILE A 222 -7.28 -12.74 19.91
N ASP A 223 -6.63 -13.56 19.11
CA ASP A 223 -6.62 -15.01 19.24
C ASP A 223 -5.76 -15.51 20.43
N GLY A 224 -5.13 -14.60 21.18
CA GLY A 224 -4.32 -14.98 22.36
C GLY A 224 -2.98 -15.62 22.00
N THR A 225 -2.49 -15.44 20.77
CA THR A 225 -1.33 -16.20 20.24
C THR A 225 0.01 -15.50 20.43
N THR A 226 0.03 -14.36 21.12
CA THR A 226 1.24 -13.59 21.43
C THR A 226 1.36 -13.28 22.92
N GLU A 227 2.58 -13.00 23.36
CA GLU A 227 2.92 -12.67 24.76
C GLU A 227 2.31 -11.35 25.27
N VAL A 228 1.75 -10.55 24.36
CA VAL A 228 1.13 -9.24 24.65
C VAL A 228 -0.40 -9.27 24.55
N SER A 229 -1.00 -10.43 24.25
CA SER A 229 -2.46 -10.58 24.07
C SER A 229 -3.28 -10.34 25.35
N ASN A 230 -2.65 -10.30 26.52
CA ASN A 230 -3.33 -10.02 27.78
C ASN A 230 -3.60 -8.51 27.99
N ASN A 231 -3.09 -7.63 27.12
CA ASN A 231 -3.37 -6.20 27.19
C ASN A 231 -4.71 -5.88 26.52
N ALA A 232 -5.72 -5.51 27.33
CA ALA A 232 -7.07 -5.23 26.85
C ALA A 232 -7.13 -4.08 25.83
N ASN A 233 -6.37 -3.01 26.03
CA ASN A 233 -6.32 -1.87 25.11
C ASN A 233 -5.74 -2.28 23.75
N LEU A 234 -4.75 -3.17 23.74
CA LEU A 234 -4.21 -3.72 22.49
C LEU A 234 -5.22 -4.61 21.78
N VAL A 235 -5.98 -5.44 22.51
CA VAL A 235 -7.05 -6.26 21.92
C VAL A 235 -8.12 -5.36 21.28
N GLU A 236 -8.54 -4.29 21.97
CA GLU A 236 -9.50 -3.32 21.43
C GLU A 236 -8.96 -2.60 20.19
N ALA A 237 -7.70 -2.15 20.22
CA ALA A 237 -7.06 -1.50 19.08
C ALA A 237 -6.93 -2.45 17.88
N SER A 238 -6.62 -3.73 18.11
CA SER A 238 -6.62 -4.77 17.07
C SER A 238 -7.99 -4.94 16.43
N GLN A 239 -9.06 -5.01 17.24
CA GLN A 239 -10.42 -5.14 16.73
C GLN A 239 -10.83 -3.92 15.90
N ALA A 240 -10.49 -2.72 16.37
CA ALA A 240 -10.75 -1.47 15.66
C ALA A 240 -10.00 -1.40 14.31
N LEU A 241 -8.74 -1.83 14.27
CA LEU A 241 -7.94 -1.89 13.04
C LEU A 241 -8.54 -2.87 12.02
N ILE A 242 -8.88 -4.10 12.45
CA ILE A 242 -9.52 -5.09 11.57
C ILE A 242 -10.84 -4.54 11.03
N LYS A 243 -11.67 -3.94 11.89
CA LYS A 243 -12.94 -3.34 11.45
C LYS A 243 -12.70 -2.23 10.42
N ALA A 244 -11.75 -1.34 10.66
CA ALA A 244 -11.45 -0.25 9.73
C ALA A 244 -10.96 -0.77 8.36
N GLN A 245 -10.15 -1.84 8.35
CA GLN A 245 -9.74 -2.49 7.10
C GLN A 245 -10.93 -3.10 6.37
N LEU A 246 -11.81 -3.81 7.08
CA LEU A 246 -13.02 -4.41 6.49
C LEU A 246 -13.98 -3.34 5.97
N ASP A 247 -14.12 -2.22 6.66
CA ASP A 247 -14.91 -1.09 6.20
C ASP A 247 -14.32 -0.50 4.90
N MET A 248 -12.99 -0.44 4.78
CA MET A 248 -12.28 0.01 3.57
C MET A 248 -12.37 -0.98 2.40
N ALA A 249 -12.40 -2.29 2.69
CA ALA A 249 -12.41 -3.33 1.68
C ALA A 249 -13.73 -3.34 0.90
N ILE A 250 -13.65 -3.23 -0.43
CA ILE A 250 -14.79 -3.49 -1.32
C ILE A 250 -14.89 -5.01 -1.51
N ASN A 251 -13.80 -5.65 -1.89
CA ASN A 251 -13.73 -7.10 -2.03
C ASN A 251 -12.28 -7.62 -2.02
N SER A 252 -12.11 -8.91 -1.75
CA SER A 252 -10.86 -9.65 -1.92
C SER A 252 -11.14 -10.94 -2.69
N TYR A 253 -10.51 -11.07 -3.85
CA TYR A 253 -10.60 -12.23 -4.72
C TYR A 253 -9.35 -13.08 -4.54
N THR A 254 -9.54 -14.29 -4.01
CA THR A 254 -8.43 -15.16 -3.60
C THR A 254 -8.53 -16.52 -4.26
N LYS A 255 -7.39 -17.11 -4.62
CA LYS A 255 -7.27 -18.49 -5.10
C LYS A 255 -6.18 -19.23 -4.33
N GLY A 256 -6.44 -20.51 -4.06
CA GLY A 256 -5.50 -21.41 -3.42
C GLY A 256 -5.16 -21.00 -1.98
N LYS A 257 -3.87 -20.93 -1.63
CA LYS A 257 -3.43 -20.71 -0.24
C LYS A 257 -3.84 -19.35 0.36
N TRP A 258 -4.29 -18.41 -0.48
CA TRP A 258 -4.71 -17.07 -0.05
C TRP A 258 -6.17 -17.00 0.40
N THR A 259 -6.91 -18.11 0.35
CA THR A 259 -8.33 -18.18 0.69
C THR A 259 -8.61 -17.56 2.06
N GLY A 260 -9.49 -16.54 2.08
CA GLY A 260 -9.90 -15.84 3.30
C GLY A 260 -8.98 -14.69 3.74
N SER A 261 -7.94 -14.33 2.98
CA SER A 261 -7.22 -13.06 3.18
C SER A 261 -7.97 -11.89 2.55
N TYR A 262 -7.95 -10.75 3.22
CA TYR A 262 -8.46 -9.47 2.69
C TYR A 262 -7.40 -8.69 1.90
N GLY A 263 -6.16 -9.18 1.87
CA GLY A 263 -5.19 -8.79 0.86
C GLY A 263 -4.52 -7.42 1.04
N LEU A 264 -4.40 -6.88 2.25
CA LEU A 264 -3.60 -5.68 2.51
C LEU A 264 -2.31 -6.05 3.22
N SER A 265 -1.18 -5.75 2.60
CA SER A 265 0.12 -5.95 3.23
C SER A 265 0.60 -4.70 3.97
N ILE A 266 1.61 -4.87 4.80
CA ILE A 266 2.43 -3.81 5.36
C ILE A 266 3.90 -4.27 5.35
N PHE A 267 4.84 -3.36 5.14
CA PHE A 267 6.27 -3.70 5.17
C PHE A 267 6.72 -3.96 6.61
N TRP A 268 7.09 -5.20 6.89
CA TRP A 268 7.63 -5.65 8.16
C TRP A 268 8.89 -6.51 7.95
N PRO A 269 10.04 -5.85 7.81
CA PRO A 269 11.30 -6.52 7.50
C PRO A 269 11.96 -7.19 8.69
N GLY A 270 12.86 -8.13 8.38
CA GLY A 270 13.86 -8.61 9.33
C GLY A 270 14.91 -7.52 9.67
N GLU A 271 15.73 -7.78 10.70
CA GLU A 271 16.70 -6.81 11.21
C GLU A 271 17.68 -6.30 10.15
N ASP A 272 18.27 -7.20 9.36
CA ASP A 272 19.26 -6.85 8.34
C ASP A 272 18.66 -5.97 7.24
N ASN A 273 17.47 -6.34 6.74
CA ASN A 273 16.75 -5.54 5.75
C ASN A 273 16.32 -4.20 6.33
N TYR A 274 15.83 -4.14 7.57
CA TYR A 274 15.46 -2.85 8.15
C TYR A 274 16.68 -1.96 8.35
N ARG A 275 17.81 -2.47 8.86
CA ARG A 275 19.06 -1.68 8.98
C ARG A 275 19.46 -1.05 7.66
N LYS A 276 19.29 -1.80 6.58
CA LYS A 276 19.64 -1.43 5.23
C LYS A 276 18.73 -0.35 4.64
N TYR A 277 17.42 -0.45 4.87
CA TYR A 277 16.41 0.35 4.17
C TYR A 277 15.66 1.36 5.04
N ARG A 278 15.91 1.36 6.36
CA ARG A 278 15.19 2.21 7.32
C ARG A 278 15.23 3.69 6.97
N ASP A 279 16.37 4.21 6.53
CA ASP A 279 16.49 5.64 6.23
C ASP A 279 15.68 6.04 5.00
N PHE A 280 15.55 5.13 4.04
CA PHE A 280 14.62 5.29 2.92
C PHE A 280 13.16 5.18 3.42
N TYR A 281 12.84 4.13 4.19
CA TYR A 281 11.48 3.89 4.69
C TYR A 281 10.95 5.11 5.46
N LYS A 282 11.78 5.71 6.32
CA LYS A 282 11.45 6.94 7.06
C LYS A 282 11.23 8.19 6.21
N LYS A 283 11.55 8.16 4.91
CA LYS A 283 11.27 9.26 3.98
C LYS A 283 9.88 9.18 3.36
N LEU A 284 9.25 8.00 3.37
CA LEU A 284 7.87 7.81 2.90
C LEU A 284 6.95 8.81 3.62
N THR A 285 5.93 9.32 2.92
CA THR A 285 4.93 10.18 3.57
C THR A 285 4.26 9.41 4.71
N PHE A 286 3.91 8.14 4.44
CA PHE A 286 3.33 7.24 5.42
C PHE A 286 4.15 7.19 6.72
N SER A 287 5.46 6.94 6.64
CA SER A 287 6.31 6.86 7.83
C SER A 287 6.55 8.19 8.54
N LYS A 288 6.32 9.33 7.88
CA LYS A 288 6.40 10.64 8.53
C LYS A 288 5.12 11.01 9.28
N GLU A 289 3.98 10.47 8.84
CA GLU A 289 2.66 10.82 9.34
C GLU A 289 2.11 9.77 10.31
N HIS A 290 2.61 8.53 10.25
CA HIS A 290 2.07 7.37 10.97
C HIS A 290 3.12 6.61 11.77
N ARG A 291 2.63 5.79 12.71
CA ARG A 291 3.39 5.23 13.84
C ARG A 291 4.11 3.91 13.56
N TRP A 292 3.98 3.38 12.35
CA TRP A 292 4.46 2.04 12.04
C TRP A 292 5.98 1.93 12.06
N ASP A 293 6.71 2.94 11.56
CA ASP A 293 8.18 2.92 11.56
C ASP A 293 8.78 2.98 12.99
N GLU A 294 8.07 3.63 13.92
CA GLU A 294 8.38 3.63 15.34
C GLU A 294 8.10 2.28 16.00
N PHE A 295 7.01 1.62 15.62
CA PHE A 295 6.80 0.22 15.98
C PHE A 295 7.96 -0.66 15.48
N LEU A 296 8.37 -0.52 14.22
CA LEU A 296 9.51 -1.26 13.67
C LEU A 296 10.82 -0.94 14.43
N ASP A 297 11.08 0.33 14.74
CA ASP A 297 12.24 0.76 15.54
C ASP A 297 12.22 0.12 16.94
N ARG A 298 11.04 0.05 17.58
CA ARG A 298 10.87 -0.61 18.88
C ARG A 298 11.05 -2.12 18.75
N PHE A 299 10.43 -2.75 17.77
CA PHE A 299 10.37 -4.20 17.62
C PHE A 299 11.71 -4.79 17.22
N ILE A 300 12.40 -4.14 16.26
CA ILE A 300 13.63 -4.65 15.68
C ILE A 300 14.85 -4.23 16.51
N PHE A 301 14.92 -2.97 16.95
CA PHE A 301 16.10 -2.43 17.63
C PHE A 301 15.94 -2.21 19.14
N ASN A 302 14.79 -2.56 19.72
CA ASN A 302 14.49 -2.28 21.13
C ASN A 302 14.67 -0.79 21.51
N LYS A 303 14.44 0.12 20.55
CA LYS A 303 14.49 1.55 20.81
C LYS A 303 13.36 1.96 21.74
N LYS A 304 13.66 2.86 22.69
CA LYS A 304 12.63 3.53 23.49
C LYS A 304 11.90 4.54 22.61
N ILE A 305 10.59 4.37 22.48
CA ILE A 305 9.74 5.25 21.67
C ILE A 305 8.96 6.17 22.60
N LYS A 306 8.91 7.47 22.26
CA LYS A 306 8.00 8.41 22.93
C LYS A 306 6.59 8.15 22.42
N ILE A 307 5.66 7.98 23.34
CA ILE A 307 4.25 7.78 23.04
C ILE A 307 3.55 9.11 23.29
N PHE A 308 2.89 9.63 22.27
CA PHE A 308 2.06 10.81 22.41
C PHE A 308 0.64 10.34 22.69
N ASN A 309 0.30 10.23 23.98
CA ASN A 309 -1.04 9.84 24.40
C ASN A 309 -2.07 10.86 23.90
N LYS A 310 -2.68 10.63 22.73
CA LYS A 310 -3.92 11.31 22.33
C LYS A 310 -5.15 10.68 22.99
N LEU A 311 -5.04 9.45 23.48
CA LEU A 311 -6.13 8.66 24.08
C LEU A 311 -6.14 8.65 25.62
N TYR A 312 -5.22 9.36 26.28
CA TYR A 312 -5.12 9.38 27.75
C TYR A 312 -4.84 10.79 28.30
N SER A 313 -5.57 11.80 27.83
CA SER A 313 -5.81 12.98 28.67
C SER A 313 -6.97 12.63 29.61
N GLU A 314 -6.66 12.51 30.90
CA GLU A 314 -7.63 12.44 32.00
C GLU A 314 -8.69 13.53 31.94
#